data_AF-Q8X118-F1
#
_entry.id   AF-Q8X118-F1
#
_cell.length_a   1.000
_cell.length_b   1.000
_cell.length_c   1.000
_cell.angle_alpha   90.00
_cell.angle_beta   90.00
_cell.angle_gamma   90.00
#
_symmetry.space_group_name_H-M   'P 1'
#
loop_
_entity.id
_entity.type
_entity.pdbx_description
1 polymer ?
#
loop_
_entity_poly.entity_id
_entity_poly.type
_entity_poly.pdbx_seq_one_letter_code
_entity_poly.pdbx_strand_id
1 'polypeptide(L)'
;LARAVARAVKRRGAAAQGTSVYNDEEILLALILKEDGLEEKKCKEKLKRYCEALKNVTLTADKIHEKLKDFCNNGNEEKKCKGLKDKIEKKCNDFKKDKLEKKLTNPSDNDCKEHERQCLFLEGACPSDLIENCNKLRNKCYQKKRDRVAEEVLLRALRGDLEKETECEKKIKDVCPKIGQESDELTLLCLDQKKTCMNLITAREKKCNKLEEDVKKALENKNNLLGKCLPLLEQCYFHRGDCKKKASQCKPPNKDCEDYLPKCDELAEECGKKGIIYIHPGPDFDPTKPEPTVAEDIGLEELYKKAAEDGVHIGKPPVRDATALLALLIQNPDP
;
A
#
# COMPACT_ATOMS: atom_id res chain seq x y z
N LEU A 1 9.14 16.42 14.80
CA LEU A 1 8.38 15.69 13.76
C LEU A 1 9.36 15.20 12.68
N ALA A 2 9.91 14.00 12.87
CA ALA A 2 10.79 13.38 11.89
C ALA A 2 9.96 13.01 10.65
N ARG A 3 10.24 13.64 9.50
CA ARG A 3 9.61 13.29 8.23
C ARG A 3 10.16 11.93 7.80
N ALA A 4 9.37 10.88 7.92
CA ALA A 4 9.63 9.62 7.24
C ALA A 4 9.50 9.86 5.73
N VAL A 5 10.63 10.06 5.05
CA VAL A 5 10.67 10.25 3.61
C VAL A 5 10.51 8.88 2.96
N ALA A 6 9.34 8.62 2.35
CA ALA A 6 9.16 7.44 1.51
C ALA A 6 10.21 7.43 0.40
N ARG A 7 11.11 6.43 0.41
CA ARG A 7 12.12 6.25 -0.64
C ARG A 7 11.41 6.00 -1.97
N ALA A 8 11.49 6.95 -2.89
CA ALA A 8 11.02 6.77 -4.27
C ALA A 8 11.97 5.82 -5.02
N VAL A 9 11.76 4.51 -4.87
CA VAL A 9 12.50 3.49 -5.63
C VAL A 9 11.83 3.30 -7.00
N LYS A 10 12.61 3.48 -8.08
CA LYS A 10 12.19 3.24 -9.47
C LYS A 10 11.98 1.74 -9.70
N ARG A 11 10.77 1.23 -9.43
CA ARG A 11 10.37 -0.12 -9.90
C ARG A 11 10.14 -0.04 -11.42
N ARG A 12 10.97 -0.73 -12.21
CA ARG A 12 10.72 -0.99 -13.64
C ARG A 12 9.49 -1.91 -13.75
N GLY A 13 8.31 -1.30 -13.81
CA GLY A 13 7.05 -1.97 -14.13
C GLY A 13 6.60 -1.57 -15.53
N ALA A 14 6.09 -2.54 -16.30
CA ALA A 14 5.60 -2.38 -17.66
C ALA A 14 4.60 -1.21 -17.80
N ALA A 15 4.67 -0.56 -18.96
CA ALA A 15 4.00 0.67 -19.33
C ALA A 15 2.50 0.67 -18.99
N ALA A 16 2.10 1.57 -18.08
CA ALA A 16 0.74 2.12 -18.07
C ALA A 16 0.77 3.42 -18.88
N GLN A 17 -0.11 3.51 -19.88
CA GLN A 17 -0.31 4.70 -20.71
C GLN A 17 -0.83 5.86 -19.84
N GLY A 18 0.09 6.71 -19.42
CA GLY A 18 -0.16 7.99 -18.79
C GLY A 18 1.18 8.73 -18.72
N THR A 19 1.24 9.97 -19.21
CA THR A 19 2.47 10.78 -19.16
C THR A 19 2.96 10.82 -17.70
N SER A 20 4.11 10.20 -17.45
CA SER A 20 4.64 10.05 -16.10
C SER A 20 4.83 11.43 -15.46
N VAL A 21 4.48 11.61 -14.18
CA VAL A 21 4.75 12.87 -13.44
C VAL A 21 6.25 13.21 -13.48
N TYR A 22 7.12 12.18 -13.53
CA TYR A 22 8.57 12.30 -13.69
C TYR A 22 8.97 12.87 -15.07
N ASN A 23 8.10 12.75 -16.08
CA ASN A 23 8.32 13.25 -17.43
C ASN A 23 7.86 14.70 -17.61
N ASP A 24 7.33 15.34 -16.56
CA ASP A 24 7.05 16.76 -16.54
C ASP A 24 8.24 17.56 -15.97
N GLU A 25 8.82 18.43 -16.78
CA GLU A 25 10.03 19.19 -16.43
C GLU A 25 9.76 20.21 -15.32
N GLU A 26 8.62 20.88 -15.39
CA GLU A 26 8.25 21.95 -14.47
C GLU A 26 7.97 21.38 -13.07
N ILE A 27 7.42 20.16 -12.99
CA ILE A 27 7.21 19.45 -11.71
C ILE A 27 8.53 19.02 -11.07
N LEU A 28 9.54 18.61 -11.86
CA LEU A 28 10.87 18.32 -11.32
C LEU A 28 11.55 19.59 -10.82
N LEU A 29 11.44 20.70 -11.56
CA LEU A 29 11.97 21.98 -11.14
C LEU A 29 11.29 22.49 -9.86
N ALA A 30 9.98 22.29 -9.71
CA ALA A 30 9.24 22.59 -8.48
C ALA A 30 9.85 21.89 -7.25
N LEU A 31 10.17 20.59 -7.36
CA LEU A 31 10.79 19.82 -6.28
C LEU A 31 12.19 20.33 -5.91
N ILE A 32 13.00 20.67 -6.92
CA ILE A 32 14.39 21.10 -6.74
C ILE A 32 14.44 22.51 -6.14
N LEU A 33 13.69 23.43 -6.74
CA LEU A 33 13.80 24.86 -6.47
C LEU A 33 13.00 25.28 -5.23
N LYS A 34 11.86 24.62 -4.99
CA LYS A 34 10.85 25.01 -3.98
C LYS A 34 10.36 26.44 -4.21
N GLU A 35 9.44 26.91 -3.37
CA GLU A 35 8.79 28.22 -3.48
C GLU A 35 9.82 29.37 -3.55
N ASP A 36 10.83 29.32 -2.69
CA ASP A 36 11.88 30.34 -2.59
C ASP A 36 12.85 30.32 -3.78
N GLY A 37 12.80 29.29 -4.64
CA GLY A 37 13.56 29.19 -5.88
C GLY A 37 12.77 29.51 -7.14
N LEU A 38 11.51 29.94 -7.07
CA LEU A 38 10.69 30.19 -8.26
C LEU A 38 10.86 31.58 -8.86
N GLU A 39 11.37 32.54 -8.08
CA GLU A 39 11.75 33.86 -8.59
C GLU A 39 12.93 33.75 -9.55
N GLU A 40 12.91 34.47 -10.66
CA GLU A 40 13.79 34.19 -11.80
C GLU A 40 15.29 34.26 -11.44
N LYS A 41 15.72 35.25 -10.63
CA LYS A 41 17.12 35.34 -10.19
C LYS A 41 17.49 34.20 -9.26
N LYS A 42 16.67 33.93 -8.24
CA LYS A 42 16.88 32.81 -7.30
C LYS A 42 16.84 31.45 -7.97
N CYS A 43 15.98 31.29 -8.99
CA CYS A 43 15.88 30.08 -9.80
C CYS A 43 17.22 29.77 -10.47
N LYS A 44 17.81 30.76 -11.15
CA LYS A 44 19.11 30.63 -11.82
C LYS A 44 20.20 30.23 -10.83
N GLU A 45 20.29 30.92 -9.70
CA GLU A 45 21.31 30.66 -8.67
C GLU A 45 21.17 29.26 -8.05
N LYS A 46 19.96 28.87 -7.65
CA LYS A 46 19.71 27.57 -7.04
C LYS A 46 19.90 26.42 -8.01
N LEU A 47 19.44 26.56 -9.26
CA LEU A 47 19.60 25.53 -10.27
C LEU A 47 21.08 25.29 -10.55
N LYS A 48 21.87 26.36 -10.67
CA LYS A 48 23.33 26.28 -10.84
C LYS A 48 23.99 25.57 -9.66
N ARG A 49 23.68 25.96 -8.42
CA ARG A 49 24.19 25.31 -7.20
C ARG A 49 23.82 23.83 -7.13
N TYR A 50 22.58 23.49 -7.48
CA TYR A 50 22.12 22.11 -7.50
C TYR A 50 22.91 21.27 -8.52
N CYS A 51 23.12 21.80 -9.72
CA CYS A 51 23.88 21.14 -10.77
C CYS A 51 25.38 21.02 -10.46
N GLU A 52 25.98 22.02 -9.82
CA GLU A 52 27.36 21.95 -9.32
C GLU A 52 27.50 20.90 -8.21
N ALA A 53 26.56 20.86 -7.27
CA ALA A 53 26.54 19.84 -6.22
C ALA A 53 26.47 18.43 -6.81
N LEU A 54 25.59 18.19 -7.79
CA LEU A 54 25.49 16.90 -8.48
C LEU A 54 26.81 16.49 -9.15
N LYS A 55 27.50 17.42 -9.84
CA LYS A 55 28.82 17.18 -10.45
C LYS A 55 29.87 16.81 -9.39
N ASN A 56 29.87 17.49 -8.25
CA ASN A 56 30.83 17.27 -7.17
C ASN A 56 30.71 15.89 -6.51
N VAL A 57 29.51 15.31 -6.43
CA VAL A 57 29.33 13.95 -5.87
C VAL A 57 29.63 12.83 -6.89
N THR A 58 30.29 13.16 -8.01
CA THR A 58 30.55 12.23 -9.14
C THR A 58 29.29 11.55 -9.68
N LEU A 59 28.11 12.09 -9.38
CA LEU A 59 26.84 11.61 -9.88
C LEU A 59 26.58 12.24 -11.24
N THR A 60 26.79 11.44 -12.29
CA THR A 60 26.35 11.77 -13.65
C THR A 60 24.83 11.98 -13.67
N ALA A 61 24.39 13.20 -14.00
CA ALA A 61 22.98 13.60 -13.99
C ALA A 61 22.08 12.68 -14.82
N ASP A 62 22.60 12.17 -15.94
CA ASP A 62 21.99 11.18 -16.83
C ASP A 62 21.79 9.80 -16.18
N LYS A 63 22.62 9.43 -15.19
CA LYS A 63 22.42 8.22 -14.39
C LYS A 63 21.33 8.38 -13.34
N ILE A 64 21.03 9.62 -12.90
CA ILE A 64 19.95 9.89 -11.94
C ILE A 64 18.61 10.01 -12.68
N HIS A 65 18.53 10.91 -13.66
CA HIS A 65 17.32 11.13 -14.45
C HIS A 65 17.68 11.85 -15.76
N GLU A 66 17.14 11.39 -16.89
CA GLU A 66 17.45 11.94 -18.23
C GLU A 66 17.29 13.47 -18.28
N LYS A 67 16.22 14.00 -17.68
CA LYS A 67 15.94 15.44 -17.66
C LYS A 67 16.86 16.28 -16.75
N LEU A 68 17.55 15.67 -15.78
CA LEU A 68 18.56 16.40 -15.00
C LEU A 68 19.76 16.79 -15.87
N LYS A 69 20.09 15.98 -16.89
CA LYS A 69 21.10 16.35 -17.88
C LYS A 69 20.70 17.64 -18.60
N ASP A 70 19.45 17.71 -19.04
CA ASP A 70 18.94 18.89 -19.75
C ASP A 70 18.91 20.15 -18.88
N PHE A 71 18.64 20.01 -17.57
CA PHE A 71 18.64 21.13 -16.63
C PHE A 71 20.06 21.64 -16.34
N CYS A 72 21.04 20.73 -16.26
CA CYS A 72 22.40 21.03 -15.84
C CYS A 72 23.38 21.27 -17.00
N ASN A 73 22.88 21.30 -18.24
CA ASN A 73 23.65 21.74 -19.40
C ASN A 73 23.83 23.26 -19.35
N ASN A 74 25.08 23.72 -19.32
CA ASN A 74 25.45 25.14 -19.17
C ASN A 74 24.70 26.03 -20.19
N GLY A 75 23.98 27.05 -19.71
CA GLY A 75 23.35 28.08 -20.53
C GLY A 75 21.85 27.95 -20.72
N ASN A 76 21.21 26.91 -20.20
CA ASN A 76 19.75 26.71 -20.29
C ASN A 76 18.96 27.31 -19.11
N GLU A 77 19.62 27.72 -18.03
CA GLU A 77 18.97 28.17 -16.79
C GLU A 77 18.00 29.32 -17.04
N GLU A 78 18.38 30.27 -17.89
CA GLU A 78 17.55 31.42 -18.23
C GLU A 78 16.25 31.02 -18.94
N LYS A 79 16.34 30.09 -19.90
CA LYS A 79 15.17 29.56 -20.59
C LYS A 79 14.26 28.75 -19.66
N LYS A 80 14.84 28.01 -18.71
CA LYS A 80 14.10 27.14 -17.76
C LYS A 80 13.40 27.95 -16.67
N CYS A 81 14.02 29.02 -16.20
CA CYS A 81 13.48 29.88 -15.14
C CYS A 81 12.44 30.89 -15.66
N LYS A 82 12.52 31.29 -16.94
CA LYS A 82 11.60 32.26 -17.52
C LYS A 82 10.15 31.76 -17.48
N GLY A 83 9.31 32.48 -16.74
CA GLY A 83 7.88 32.17 -16.57
C GLY A 83 7.62 30.88 -15.78
N LEU A 84 8.63 30.31 -15.12
CA LEU A 84 8.49 29.04 -14.39
C LEU A 84 7.48 29.16 -13.24
N LYS A 85 7.50 30.29 -12.52
CA LYS A 85 6.58 30.57 -11.42
C LYS A 85 5.12 30.44 -11.84
N ASP A 86 4.72 31.15 -12.90
CA ASP A 86 3.33 31.15 -13.38
C ASP A 86 2.89 29.75 -13.83
N LYS A 87 3.79 28.98 -14.44
CA LYS A 87 3.50 27.60 -14.85
C LYS A 87 3.33 26.66 -13.66
N ILE A 88 4.17 26.80 -12.64
CA ILE A 88 4.04 26.03 -11.40
C ILE A 88 2.74 26.41 -10.69
N GLU A 89 2.45 27.70 -10.53
CA GLU A 89 1.20 28.17 -9.93
C GLU A 89 -0.04 27.61 -10.65
N LYS A 90 -0.02 27.59 -11.98
CA LYS A 90 -1.07 26.94 -12.76
C LYS A 90 -1.19 25.45 -12.44
N LYS A 91 -0.08 24.71 -12.41
CA LYS A 91 -0.08 23.29 -12.03
C LYS A 91 -0.56 23.04 -10.60
N CYS A 92 -0.19 23.91 -9.65
CA CYS A 92 -0.68 23.85 -8.28
C CYS A 92 -2.20 23.96 -8.24
N ASN A 93 -2.76 24.96 -8.93
CA ASN A 93 -4.19 25.22 -8.98
C ASN A 93 -4.96 24.08 -9.66
N ASP A 94 -4.48 23.62 -10.82
CA ASP A 94 -5.08 22.51 -11.56
C ASP A 94 -5.06 21.21 -10.74
N PHE A 95 -3.94 20.90 -10.08
CA PHE A 95 -3.84 19.73 -9.21
C PHE A 95 -4.79 19.83 -8.01
N LYS A 96 -4.81 20.99 -7.33
CA LYS A 96 -5.65 21.23 -6.16
C LYS A 96 -7.13 21.04 -6.47
N LYS A 97 -7.66 21.84 -7.41
CA LYS A 97 -9.10 21.91 -7.69
C LYS A 97 -9.62 20.70 -8.45
N ASP A 98 -8.91 20.28 -9.49
CA ASP A 98 -9.46 19.31 -10.43
C ASP A 98 -9.18 17.86 -10.04
N LYS A 99 -8.14 17.61 -9.25
CA LYS A 99 -7.66 16.26 -8.96
C LYS A 99 -7.70 15.92 -7.48
N LEU A 100 -7.20 16.80 -6.61
CA LEU A 100 -7.01 16.49 -5.20
C LEU A 100 -8.30 16.63 -4.39
N GLU A 101 -8.92 17.82 -4.36
CA GLU A 101 -10.08 18.11 -3.50
C GLU A 101 -11.24 17.13 -3.71
N LYS A 102 -11.54 16.80 -4.97
CA LYS A 102 -12.60 15.84 -5.35
C LYS A 102 -12.34 14.41 -4.84
N LYS A 103 -11.08 14.05 -4.57
CA LYS A 103 -10.67 12.69 -4.19
C LYS A 103 -10.30 12.57 -2.71
N LEU A 104 -10.21 13.69 -1.98
CA LEU A 104 -9.84 13.68 -0.58
C LEU A 104 -10.83 12.91 0.30
N THR A 105 -12.12 12.84 -0.03
CA THR A 105 -13.11 12.19 0.83
C THR A 105 -12.82 10.70 1.00
N ASN A 106 -12.63 9.98 -0.10
CA ASN A 106 -12.35 8.54 -0.12
C ASN A 106 -11.39 8.20 -1.27
N PRO A 107 -10.06 8.36 -1.08
CA PRO A 107 -9.10 8.14 -2.16
C PRO A 107 -9.02 6.66 -2.54
N SER A 108 -9.08 6.36 -3.84
CA SER A 108 -8.74 5.04 -4.37
C SER A 108 -7.23 4.78 -4.23
N ASP A 109 -6.78 3.55 -4.48
CA ASP A 109 -5.34 3.25 -4.42
C ASP A 109 -4.57 3.95 -5.53
N ASN A 110 -5.23 4.12 -6.67
CA ASN A 110 -4.64 4.87 -7.76
C ASN A 110 -4.55 6.35 -7.41
N ASP A 111 -5.59 6.92 -6.77
CA ASP A 111 -5.54 8.29 -6.27
C ASP A 111 -4.39 8.45 -5.26
N CYS A 112 -4.23 7.53 -4.30
CA CYS A 112 -3.08 7.54 -3.38
C CYS A 112 -1.75 7.50 -4.13
N LYS A 113 -1.57 6.52 -5.02
CA LYS A 113 -0.32 6.36 -5.77
C LYS A 113 0.03 7.57 -6.65
N GLU A 114 -0.95 8.15 -7.33
CA GLU A 114 -0.73 9.26 -8.26
C GLU A 114 -0.65 10.60 -7.53
N HIS A 115 -1.55 10.87 -6.60
CA HIS A 115 -1.66 12.16 -5.95
C HIS A 115 -0.65 12.32 -4.81
N GLU A 116 -0.27 11.26 -4.06
CA GLU A 116 0.82 11.38 -3.08
C GLU A 116 2.15 11.72 -3.77
N ARG A 117 2.36 11.20 -4.99
CA ARG A 117 3.51 11.56 -5.83
C ARG A 117 3.43 13.02 -6.25
N GLN A 118 2.31 13.48 -6.82
CA GLN A 118 2.17 14.89 -7.21
C GLN A 118 2.36 15.83 -6.01
N CYS A 119 1.80 15.47 -4.85
CA CYS A 119 2.05 16.17 -3.59
C CYS A 119 3.53 16.26 -3.23
N LEU A 120 4.29 15.16 -3.31
CA LEU A 120 5.73 15.18 -3.04
C LEU A 120 6.49 16.19 -3.91
N PHE A 121 6.13 16.32 -5.19
CA PHE A 121 6.82 17.24 -6.10
C PHE A 121 6.37 18.70 -5.95
N LEU A 122 5.09 18.93 -5.65
CA LEU A 122 4.48 20.25 -5.72
C LEU A 122 4.37 20.95 -4.36
N GLU A 123 4.28 20.22 -3.25
CA GLU A 123 4.02 20.82 -1.91
C GLU A 123 5.10 21.80 -1.45
N GLY A 124 6.32 21.66 -1.95
CA GLY A 124 7.42 22.58 -1.61
C GLY A 124 7.42 23.86 -2.43
N ALA A 125 6.66 23.92 -3.52
CA ALA A 125 6.65 25.02 -4.49
C ALA A 125 5.28 25.72 -4.61
N CYS A 126 4.24 25.10 -4.08
CA CYS A 126 2.86 25.58 -4.12
C CYS A 126 2.44 26.25 -2.80
N PRO A 127 1.31 26.98 -2.78
CA PRO A 127 0.83 27.65 -1.58
C PRO A 127 0.45 26.68 -0.43
N SER A 128 0.33 27.21 0.78
CA SER A 128 0.15 26.45 2.03
C SER A 128 -1.12 25.59 2.08
N ASP A 129 -2.16 25.97 1.35
CA ASP A 129 -3.42 25.22 1.26
C ASP A 129 -3.24 23.87 0.53
N LEU A 130 -2.36 23.79 -0.47
CA LEU A 130 -2.02 22.52 -1.12
C LEU A 130 -1.30 21.59 -0.13
N ILE A 131 -0.43 22.13 0.73
CA ILE A 131 0.28 21.36 1.76
C ILE A 131 -0.73 20.68 2.70
N GLU A 132 -1.76 21.42 3.15
CA GLU A 132 -2.80 20.87 4.01
C GLU A 132 -3.57 19.72 3.33
N ASN A 133 -3.99 19.92 2.07
CA ASN A 133 -4.67 18.90 1.30
C ASN A 133 -3.78 17.67 1.06
N CYS A 134 -2.49 17.87 0.79
CA CYS A 134 -1.53 16.78 0.64
C CYS A 134 -1.31 15.99 1.93
N ASN A 135 -1.29 16.66 3.08
CA ASN A 135 -1.22 16.00 4.39
C ASN A 135 -2.50 15.19 4.68
N LYS A 136 -3.68 15.76 4.40
CA LYS A 136 -4.97 15.05 4.50
C LYS A 136 -4.99 13.80 3.64
N LEU A 137 -4.53 13.91 2.38
CA LEU A 137 -4.41 12.76 1.47
C LEU A 137 -3.48 11.68 2.04
N ARG A 138 -2.25 12.04 2.42
CA ARG A 138 -1.26 11.08 2.96
C ARG A 138 -1.80 10.36 4.19
N ASN A 139 -2.43 11.09 5.12
CA ASN A 139 -2.99 10.48 6.32
C ASN A 139 -4.09 9.47 5.97
N LYS A 140 -4.99 9.80 5.03
CA LYS A 140 -6.03 8.87 4.58
C LYS A 140 -5.47 7.67 3.84
N CYS A 141 -4.50 7.87 2.96
CA CYS A 141 -3.83 6.80 2.23
C CYS A 141 -3.03 5.88 3.16
N TYR A 142 -2.37 6.45 4.17
CA TYR A 142 -1.68 5.70 5.22
C TYR A 142 -2.66 4.89 6.07
N GLN A 143 -3.74 5.51 6.55
CA GLN A 143 -4.79 4.81 7.30
C GLN A 143 -5.37 3.66 6.48
N LYS A 144 -5.69 3.89 5.20
CA LYS A 144 -6.20 2.85 4.31
C LYS A 144 -5.24 1.66 4.15
N LYS A 145 -3.93 1.89 4.17
CA LYS A 145 -2.94 0.79 4.16
C LYS A 145 -2.99 0.01 5.46
N ARG A 146 -3.13 0.67 6.62
CA ARG A 146 -3.28 -0.01 7.92
C ARG A 146 -4.59 -0.80 8.00
N ASP A 147 -5.71 -0.20 7.58
CA ASP A 147 -7.03 -0.84 7.55
C ASP A 147 -7.01 -2.13 6.72
N ARG A 148 -6.31 -2.12 5.57
CA ARG A 148 -6.15 -3.32 4.73
C ARG A 148 -5.37 -4.43 5.40
N VAL A 149 -4.31 -4.08 6.13
CA VAL A 149 -3.54 -5.10 6.84
C VAL A 149 -4.39 -5.68 7.96
N ALA A 150 -5.16 -4.88 8.68
CA ALA A 150 -6.09 -5.37 9.71
C ALA A 150 -7.21 -6.25 9.11
N GLU A 151 -7.77 -5.85 7.97
CA GLU A 151 -8.74 -6.67 7.22
C GLU A 151 -8.12 -8.00 6.78
N GLU A 152 -6.89 -7.97 6.24
CA GLU A 152 -6.15 -9.18 5.84
C GLU A 152 -5.89 -10.11 7.03
N VAL A 153 -5.50 -9.56 8.18
CA VAL A 153 -5.31 -10.31 9.43
C VAL A 153 -6.58 -11.06 9.81
N LEU A 154 -7.74 -10.40 9.80
CA LEU A 154 -9.01 -11.06 10.10
C LEU A 154 -9.40 -12.09 9.05
N LEU A 155 -9.19 -11.81 7.75
CA LEU A 155 -9.46 -12.80 6.69
C LEU A 155 -8.63 -14.07 6.86
N ARG A 156 -7.36 -13.97 7.29
CA ARG A 156 -6.52 -15.13 7.60
C ARG A 156 -7.00 -15.88 8.84
N ALA A 157 -7.42 -15.14 9.87
CA ALA A 157 -7.80 -15.73 11.14
C ALA A 157 -9.19 -16.40 11.15
N LEU A 158 -10.08 -15.94 10.27
CA LEU A 158 -11.43 -16.48 10.07
C LEU A 158 -11.49 -17.53 8.94
N ARG A 159 -10.34 -17.93 8.38
CA ARG A 159 -10.24 -18.82 7.21
C ARG A 159 -11.22 -19.99 7.27
N GLY A 160 -12.17 -20.01 6.33
CA GLY A 160 -13.20 -21.04 6.19
C GLY A 160 -14.54 -20.69 6.83
N ASP A 161 -14.62 -19.65 7.66
CA ASP A 161 -15.78 -19.27 8.49
C ASP A 161 -16.53 -18.04 7.93
N LEU A 162 -16.25 -17.63 6.68
CA LEU A 162 -16.84 -16.47 6.00
C LEU A 162 -18.05 -16.80 5.11
N GLU A 163 -18.72 -17.93 5.35
CA GLU A 163 -19.91 -18.34 4.58
C GLU A 163 -21.19 -17.64 5.05
N LYS A 164 -21.37 -17.52 6.37
CA LYS A 164 -22.56 -16.94 7.00
C LYS A 164 -22.16 -15.89 8.02
N GLU A 165 -22.94 -14.81 8.10
CA GLU A 165 -22.71 -13.71 9.06
C GLU A 165 -22.66 -14.22 10.51
N THR A 166 -23.55 -15.14 10.89
CA THR A 166 -23.60 -15.71 12.25
C THR A 166 -22.40 -16.58 12.61
N GLU A 167 -21.77 -17.23 11.63
CA GLU A 167 -20.57 -18.05 11.82
C GLU A 167 -19.34 -17.16 11.93
N CYS A 168 -19.23 -16.18 11.03
CA CYS A 168 -18.22 -15.13 11.09
C CYS A 168 -18.24 -14.40 12.45
N GLU A 169 -19.41 -13.98 12.95
CA GLU A 169 -19.50 -13.26 14.22
C GLU A 169 -19.03 -14.10 15.40
N LYS A 170 -19.37 -15.40 15.43
CA LYS A 170 -18.91 -16.33 16.47
C LYS A 170 -17.39 -16.46 16.43
N LYS A 171 -16.82 -16.55 15.23
CA LYS A 171 -15.38 -16.70 15.07
C LYS A 171 -14.62 -15.40 15.40
N ILE A 172 -15.16 -14.24 15.06
CA ILE A 172 -14.63 -12.94 15.52
C ILE A 172 -14.57 -12.89 17.04
N LYS A 173 -15.59 -13.36 17.77
CA LYS A 173 -15.58 -13.40 19.25
C LYS A 173 -14.49 -14.30 19.84
N ASP A 174 -14.11 -15.38 19.16
CA ASP A 174 -13.03 -16.29 19.57
C ASP A 174 -11.64 -15.70 19.27
N VAL A 175 -11.48 -15.07 18.09
CA VAL A 175 -10.18 -14.59 17.62
C VAL A 175 -9.81 -13.22 18.20
N CYS A 176 -10.76 -12.30 18.31
CA CYS A 176 -10.49 -10.93 18.74
C CYS A 176 -9.84 -10.77 20.13
N PRO A 177 -10.16 -11.57 21.16
CA PRO A 177 -9.42 -11.53 22.42
C PRO A 177 -7.92 -11.85 22.28
N LYS A 178 -7.54 -12.60 21.24
CA LYS A 178 -6.16 -13.06 21.02
C LYS A 178 -5.32 -12.08 20.20
N ILE A 179 -5.93 -11.35 19.25
CA ILE A 179 -5.21 -10.46 18.31
C ILE A 179 -5.75 -9.03 18.24
N GLY A 180 -6.89 -8.72 18.89
CA GLY A 180 -7.56 -7.43 18.74
C GLY A 180 -6.72 -6.26 19.25
N GLN A 181 -5.84 -6.49 20.21
CA GLN A 181 -4.96 -5.46 20.79
C GLN A 181 -3.65 -5.25 20.01
N GLU A 182 -3.44 -5.97 18.90
CA GLU A 182 -2.22 -5.89 18.09
C GLU A 182 -2.15 -4.58 17.28
N SER A 183 -3.30 -3.93 17.01
CA SER A 183 -3.37 -2.57 16.45
C SER A 183 -4.70 -1.88 16.74
N ASP A 184 -4.73 -0.55 16.62
CA ASP A 184 -5.96 0.23 16.75
C ASP A 184 -7.02 -0.19 15.70
N GLU A 185 -6.59 -0.48 14.47
CA GLU A 185 -7.48 -0.93 13.40
C GLU A 185 -8.13 -2.27 13.72
N LEU A 186 -7.35 -3.22 14.25
CA LEU A 186 -7.88 -4.52 14.68
C LEU A 186 -8.83 -4.37 15.86
N THR A 187 -8.51 -3.50 16.82
CA THR A 187 -9.41 -3.19 17.93
C THR A 187 -10.75 -2.69 17.40
N LEU A 188 -10.74 -1.74 16.46
CA LEU A 188 -11.98 -1.19 15.87
C LEU A 188 -12.79 -2.27 15.13
N LEU A 189 -12.14 -3.11 14.31
CA LEU A 189 -12.82 -4.19 13.60
C LEU A 189 -13.41 -5.23 14.56
N CYS A 190 -12.73 -5.50 15.68
CA CYS A 190 -13.18 -6.41 16.72
C CYS A 190 -14.38 -5.90 17.54
N LEU A 191 -14.52 -4.57 17.67
CA LEU A 191 -15.65 -3.94 18.36
C LEU A 191 -16.93 -3.94 17.51
N ASP A 192 -16.82 -3.69 16.20
CA ASP A 192 -17.97 -3.61 15.28
C ASP A 192 -18.19 -4.93 14.51
N GLN A 193 -18.44 -6.01 15.25
CA GLN A 193 -18.43 -7.39 14.72
C GLN A 193 -19.35 -7.59 13.53
N LYS A 194 -20.59 -7.07 13.61
CA LYS A 194 -21.59 -7.21 12.56
C LYS A 194 -21.13 -6.55 11.26
N LYS A 195 -20.74 -5.27 11.33
CA LYS A 195 -20.26 -4.53 10.17
C LYS A 195 -18.98 -5.14 9.61
N THR A 196 -18.07 -5.56 10.48
CA THR A 196 -16.84 -6.26 10.11
C THR A 196 -17.16 -7.53 9.33
N CYS A 197 -18.07 -8.39 9.80
CA CYS A 197 -18.47 -9.59 9.06
C CYS A 197 -19.08 -9.28 7.69
N MET A 198 -19.99 -8.31 7.60
CA MET A 198 -20.57 -7.91 6.30
C MET A 198 -19.48 -7.47 5.30
N ASN A 199 -18.49 -6.69 5.78
CA ASN A 199 -17.37 -6.25 4.97
C ASN A 199 -16.47 -7.42 4.55
N LEU A 200 -16.12 -8.32 5.47
CA LEU A 200 -15.24 -9.46 5.20
C LEU A 200 -15.88 -10.46 4.24
N ILE A 201 -17.19 -10.72 4.34
CA ILE A 201 -17.94 -11.55 3.39
C ILE A 201 -17.91 -10.91 1.99
N THR A 202 -18.05 -9.58 1.89
CA THR A 202 -17.94 -8.87 0.61
C THR A 202 -16.51 -8.91 0.05
N ALA A 203 -15.50 -8.78 0.92
CA ALA A 203 -14.10 -8.83 0.53
C ALA A 203 -13.67 -10.23 0.06
N ARG A 204 -14.17 -11.28 0.73
CA ARG A 204 -14.02 -12.68 0.35
C ARG A 204 -14.40 -12.90 -1.11
N GLU A 205 -15.58 -12.45 -1.55
CA GLU A 205 -16.03 -12.68 -2.93
C GLU A 205 -15.04 -12.10 -3.95
N LYS A 206 -14.57 -10.87 -3.72
CA LYS A 206 -13.58 -10.21 -4.58
C LYS A 206 -12.24 -10.94 -4.56
N LYS A 207 -11.76 -11.36 -3.39
CA LYS A 207 -10.50 -12.10 -3.23
C LYS A 207 -10.55 -13.45 -3.92
N CYS A 208 -11.66 -14.17 -3.80
CA CYS A 208 -11.81 -15.48 -4.41
C CYS A 208 -11.85 -15.43 -5.94
N ASN A 209 -12.60 -14.47 -6.50
CA ASN A 209 -12.61 -14.26 -7.95
C ASN A 209 -11.22 -13.88 -8.47
N LYS A 210 -10.49 -13.02 -7.75
CA LYS A 210 -9.14 -12.63 -8.10
C LYS A 210 -8.14 -13.79 -7.99
N LEU A 211 -8.20 -14.57 -6.91
CA LEU A 211 -7.34 -15.72 -6.70
C LEU A 211 -7.54 -16.77 -7.81
N GLU A 212 -8.79 -17.06 -8.16
CA GLU A 212 -9.13 -17.96 -9.27
C GLU A 212 -8.51 -17.48 -10.61
N GLU A 213 -8.66 -16.19 -10.92
CA GLU A 213 -8.09 -15.59 -12.13
C GLU A 213 -6.55 -15.60 -12.13
N ASP A 214 -5.93 -15.23 -11.01
CA ASP A 214 -4.47 -15.15 -10.88
C ASP A 214 -3.82 -16.54 -10.94
N VAL A 215 -4.43 -17.56 -10.32
CA VAL A 215 -3.99 -18.96 -10.39
C VAL A 215 -4.11 -19.49 -11.83
N LYS A 216 -5.26 -19.26 -12.48
CA LYS A 216 -5.48 -19.69 -13.86
C LYS A 216 -4.43 -19.10 -14.81
N LYS A 217 -4.21 -17.78 -14.73
CA LYS A 217 -3.18 -17.08 -15.54
C LYS A 217 -1.77 -17.59 -15.26
N ALA A 218 -1.47 -17.97 -14.02
CA ALA A 218 -0.15 -18.50 -13.66
C ALA A 218 0.09 -19.88 -14.28
N LEU A 219 -0.93 -20.75 -14.28
CA LEU A 219 -0.88 -22.08 -14.87
C LEU A 219 -0.80 -22.03 -16.41
N GLU A 220 -1.52 -21.11 -17.05
CA GLU A 220 -1.46 -20.90 -18.51
C GLU A 220 -0.08 -20.41 -19.00
N ASN A 221 0.63 -19.62 -18.19
CA ASN A 221 1.94 -19.05 -18.54
C ASN A 221 3.07 -19.60 -17.66
N LYS A 222 3.43 -20.88 -17.90
CA LYS A 222 4.45 -21.61 -17.13
C LYS A 222 5.83 -20.94 -17.10
N ASN A 223 6.17 -20.10 -18.07
CA ASN A 223 7.45 -19.39 -18.14
C ASN A 223 7.61 -18.35 -17.03
N ASN A 224 6.50 -17.71 -16.61
CA ASN A 224 6.50 -16.69 -15.54
C ASN A 224 6.07 -17.23 -14.18
N LEU A 225 5.89 -18.55 -14.05
CA LEU A 225 5.36 -19.18 -12.85
C LEU A 225 6.30 -19.05 -11.65
N LEU A 226 7.63 -19.08 -11.86
CA LEU A 226 8.63 -19.12 -10.78
C LEU A 226 8.50 -17.92 -9.82
N GLY A 227 8.37 -16.70 -10.36
CA GLY A 227 8.21 -15.49 -9.54
C GLY A 227 6.82 -15.30 -8.93
N LYS A 228 5.87 -16.19 -9.25
CA LYS A 228 4.47 -16.12 -8.79
C LYS A 228 4.09 -17.24 -7.83
N CYS A 229 4.88 -18.31 -7.75
CA CYS A 229 4.60 -19.48 -6.91
C CYS A 229 4.35 -19.10 -5.45
N LEU A 230 5.36 -18.55 -4.75
CA LEU A 230 5.23 -18.26 -3.31
C LEU A 230 4.04 -17.32 -2.99
N PRO A 231 3.86 -16.16 -3.65
CA PRO A 231 2.73 -15.28 -3.35
C PRO A 231 1.36 -15.89 -3.62
N LEU A 232 1.22 -16.75 -4.64
CA LEU A 232 -0.05 -17.39 -4.96
C LEU A 232 -0.33 -18.60 -4.04
N LEU A 233 0.69 -19.36 -3.68
CA LEU A 233 0.55 -20.46 -2.71
C LEU A 233 0.20 -19.95 -1.31
N GLU A 234 0.78 -18.81 -0.90
CA GLU A 234 0.39 -18.10 0.33
C GLU A 234 -1.11 -17.75 0.30
N GLN A 235 -1.58 -17.13 -0.79
CA GLN A 235 -3.01 -16.80 -0.92
C GLN A 235 -3.91 -18.03 -0.96
N CYS A 236 -3.47 -19.11 -1.61
CA CYS A 236 -4.16 -20.39 -1.61
C CYS A 236 -4.30 -20.95 -0.19
N TYR A 237 -3.22 -20.94 0.59
CA TYR A 237 -3.23 -21.43 1.97
C TYR A 237 -4.21 -20.66 2.86
N PHE A 238 -4.27 -19.33 2.72
CA PHE A 238 -5.10 -18.49 3.57
C PHE A 238 -6.54 -18.30 3.12
N HIS A 239 -6.81 -18.30 1.81
CA HIS A 239 -8.10 -17.86 1.29
C HIS A 239 -8.88 -18.94 0.53
N ARG A 240 -8.24 -20.03 0.10
CA ARG A 240 -8.94 -21.09 -0.65
C ARG A 240 -10.14 -21.64 0.12
N GLY A 241 -10.00 -21.80 1.45
CA GLY A 241 -11.08 -22.29 2.33
C GLY A 241 -12.36 -21.46 2.25
N ASP A 242 -12.21 -20.16 2.03
CA ASP A 242 -13.33 -19.24 1.86
C ASP A 242 -13.91 -19.28 0.43
N CYS A 243 -13.19 -19.79 -0.56
CA CYS A 243 -13.58 -19.64 -1.97
C CYS A 243 -14.63 -20.61 -2.50
N LYS A 244 -15.41 -21.24 -1.63
CA LYS A 244 -16.55 -22.09 -2.01
C LYS A 244 -17.60 -21.28 -2.79
N LYS A 245 -17.55 -21.31 -4.12
CA LYS A 245 -18.70 -20.93 -4.95
C LYS A 245 -19.77 -22.01 -4.77
N LYS A 246 -20.98 -21.58 -4.37
CA LYS A 246 -22.26 -22.32 -4.41
C LYS A 246 -22.10 -23.84 -4.40
N ALA A 247 -21.90 -24.43 -3.22
CA ALA A 247 -22.17 -25.86 -2.99
C ALA A 247 -23.59 -26.25 -3.49
N SER A 248 -24.52 -25.28 -3.57
CA SER A 248 -25.84 -25.41 -4.19
C SER A 248 -25.85 -25.65 -5.71
N GLN A 249 -24.74 -25.44 -6.41
CA GLN A 249 -24.54 -25.81 -7.82
C GLN A 249 -23.82 -27.16 -7.97
N CYS A 250 -23.18 -27.67 -6.91
CA CYS A 250 -22.64 -29.02 -6.89
C CYS A 250 -23.80 -29.99 -6.59
N LYS A 251 -24.43 -30.52 -7.65
CA LYS A 251 -25.46 -31.57 -7.55
C LYS A 251 -24.83 -32.92 -7.91
N PRO A 252 -24.81 -33.91 -7.00
CA PRO A 252 -24.48 -35.30 -7.34
C PRO A 252 -25.39 -35.82 -8.48
N PRO A 253 -24.91 -36.73 -9.36
CA PRO A 253 -23.86 -37.71 -9.06
C PRO A 253 -22.53 -37.54 -9.80
N ASN A 254 -22.37 -36.57 -10.72
CA ASN A 254 -21.27 -36.61 -11.71
C ASN A 254 -20.46 -35.31 -11.86
N LYS A 255 -20.12 -34.59 -10.79
CA LYS A 255 -19.02 -33.62 -10.82
C LYS A 255 -18.26 -33.58 -9.50
N ASP A 256 -16.95 -33.78 -9.58
CA ASP A 256 -16.04 -33.46 -8.49
C ASP A 256 -16.14 -31.95 -8.23
N CYS A 257 -16.49 -31.56 -7.00
CA CYS A 257 -16.61 -30.14 -6.66
C CYS A 257 -15.24 -29.40 -6.73
N GLU A 258 -14.15 -30.10 -7.07
CA GLU A 258 -12.81 -29.55 -7.38
C GLU A 258 -12.84 -28.46 -8.46
N ASP A 259 -13.75 -28.56 -9.43
CA ASP A 259 -13.93 -27.57 -10.51
C ASP A 259 -14.34 -26.16 -10.02
N TYR A 260 -14.77 -26.02 -8.76
CA TYR A 260 -15.36 -24.79 -8.21
C TYR A 260 -14.48 -24.05 -7.20
N LEU A 261 -13.26 -24.53 -6.98
CA LEU A 261 -12.25 -23.86 -6.14
C LEU A 261 -11.10 -23.36 -7.03
N PRO A 262 -10.37 -22.30 -6.62
CA PRO A 262 -9.11 -21.98 -7.27
C PRO A 262 -8.22 -23.22 -7.32
N LYS A 263 -7.57 -23.47 -8.47
CA LYS A 263 -6.75 -24.65 -8.74
C LYS A 263 -5.41 -24.66 -8.00
N CYS A 264 -5.47 -24.52 -6.68
CA CYS A 264 -4.33 -24.38 -5.79
C CYS A 264 -3.49 -25.66 -5.71
N ASP A 265 -4.11 -26.84 -5.83
CA ASP A 265 -3.37 -28.10 -5.83
C ASP A 265 -2.55 -28.27 -7.11
N GLU A 266 -3.15 -28.01 -8.27
CA GLU A 266 -2.44 -27.97 -9.57
C GLU A 266 -1.29 -26.95 -9.53
N LEU A 267 -1.53 -25.77 -8.94
CA LEU A 267 -0.48 -24.77 -8.72
C LEU A 267 0.65 -25.28 -7.83
N ALA A 268 0.32 -25.95 -6.71
CA ALA A 268 1.30 -26.50 -5.79
C ALA A 268 2.16 -27.57 -6.45
N GLU A 269 1.57 -28.46 -7.25
CA GLU A 269 2.30 -29.47 -8.02
C GLU A 269 3.25 -28.83 -9.04
N GLU A 270 2.78 -27.87 -9.83
CA GLU A 270 3.60 -27.21 -10.85
C GLU A 270 4.73 -26.37 -10.24
N CYS A 271 4.50 -25.75 -9.09
CA CYS A 271 5.53 -25.06 -8.32
C CYS A 271 6.53 -26.03 -7.68
N GLY A 272 6.06 -27.17 -7.17
CA GLY A 272 6.87 -28.25 -6.62
C GLY A 272 7.82 -28.86 -7.65
N LYS A 273 7.37 -29.04 -8.90
CA LYS A 273 8.23 -29.46 -10.04
C LYS A 273 9.40 -28.49 -10.29
N LYS A 274 9.29 -27.24 -9.82
CA LYS A 274 10.34 -26.21 -9.89
C LYS A 274 11.12 -26.05 -8.59
N GLY A 275 10.92 -26.95 -7.61
CA GLY A 275 11.57 -26.91 -6.30
C GLY A 275 11.03 -25.82 -5.38
N ILE A 276 9.84 -25.27 -5.63
CA ILE A 276 9.22 -24.23 -4.80
C ILE A 276 8.10 -24.85 -4.00
N ILE A 277 8.26 -24.84 -2.67
CA ILE A 277 7.25 -25.29 -1.72
C ILE A 277 6.95 -24.11 -0.80
N TYR A 278 5.66 -23.87 -0.57
CA TYR A 278 5.22 -22.87 0.42
C TYR A 278 5.16 -23.51 1.80
N ILE A 279 5.88 -22.93 2.74
CA ILE A 279 5.85 -23.32 4.15
C ILE A 279 4.90 -22.36 4.84
N HIS A 280 3.84 -22.88 5.45
CA HIS A 280 2.90 -22.05 6.19
C HIS A 280 3.57 -21.48 7.44
N PRO A 281 3.13 -20.32 7.95
CA PRO A 281 3.62 -19.82 9.22
C PRO A 281 3.16 -20.72 10.38
N GLY A 282 3.82 -20.56 11.52
CA GLY A 282 3.69 -21.44 12.67
C GLY A 282 4.85 -22.44 12.79
N PRO A 283 5.03 -23.06 13.97
CA PRO A 283 6.05 -24.07 14.17
C PRO A 283 5.75 -25.30 13.31
N ASP A 284 6.80 -26.00 12.87
CA ASP A 284 6.67 -27.34 12.32
C ASP A 284 5.88 -28.21 13.31
N PHE A 285 5.08 -29.15 12.78
CA PHE A 285 4.31 -30.08 13.63
C PHE A 285 5.26 -30.90 14.49
N ASP A 286 5.48 -30.41 15.70
CA ASP A 286 6.29 -30.99 16.73
C ASP A 286 5.38 -31.19 17.94
N PRO A 287 4.91 -32.42 18.20
CA PRO A 287 3.96 -32.69 19.29
C PRO A 287 4.56 -32.43 20.68
N THR A 288 5.85 -32.10 20.77
CA THR A 288 6.52 -31.71 22.02
C THR A 288 6.49 -30.19 22.28
N LYS A 289 6.15 -29.38 21.27
CA LYS A 289 6.05 -27.93 21.38
C LYS A 289 4.61 -27.49 21.72
N PRO A 290 4.43 -26.33 22.37
CA PRO A 290 3.12 -25.72 22.53
C PRO A 290 2.44 -25.51 21.17
N GLU A 291 1.11 -25.58 21.16
CA GLU A 291 0.33 -25.19 19.99
C GLU A 291 0.63 -23.72 19.62
N PRO A 292 0.70 -23.40 18.33
CA PRO A 292 0.89 -22.03 17.88
C PRO A 292 -0.23 -21.12 18.39
N THR A 293 0.15 -19.87 18.67
CA THR A 293 -0.81 -18.81 18.88
C THR A 293 -1.50 -18.43 17.58
N VAL A 294 -2.70 -17.84 17.68
CA VAL A 294 -3.42 -17.33 16.49
C VAL A 294 -2.58 -16.32 15.70
N ALA A 295 -1.73 -15.53 16.38
CA ALA A 295 -0.85 -14.57 15.72
C ALA A 295 0.25 -15.25 14.88
N GLU A 296 0.80 -16.37 15.37
CA GLU A 296 1.77 -17.19 14.64
C GLU A 296 1.11 -17.92 13.46
N ASP A 297 -0.07 -18.51 13.67
CA ASP A 297 -0.81 -19.26 12.64
C ASP A 297 -1.19 -18.43 11.40
N ILE A 298 -1.42 -17.12 11.59
CA ILE A 298 -1.77 -16.21 10.51
C ILE A 298 -0.56 -15.49 9.90
N GLY A 299 0.63 -15.68 10.47
CA GLY A 299 1.85 -14.95 10.08
C GLY A 299 1.72 -13.44 10.32
N LEU A 300 1.25 -13.04 11.50
CA LEU A 300 1.01 -11.63 11.84
C LEU A 300 2.30 -10.80 11.76
N GLU A 301 3.41 -11.36 12.26
CA GLU A 301 4.70 -10.68 12.26
C GLU A 301 5.20 -10.42 10.83
N GLU A 302 5.07 -11.40 9.93
CA GLU A 302 5.43 -11.27 8.52
C GLU A 302 4.57 -10.22 7.81
N LEU A 303 3.27 -10.17 8.11
CA LEU A 303 2.37 -9.13 7.59
C LEU A 303 2.82 -7.73 8.00
N TYR A 304 3.20 -7.55 9.27
CA TYR A 304 3.67 -6.26 9.77
C TYR A 304 5.06 -5.89 9.22
N LYS A 305 5.97 -6.85 9.08
CA LYS A 305 7.27 -6.65 8.41
C LYS A 305 7.08 -6.19 6.97
N LYS A 306 6.21 -6.86 6.20
CA LYS A 306 5.88 -6.50 4.82
C LYS A 306 5.24 -5.11 4.71
N ALA A 307 4.37 -4.76 5.65
CA ALA A 307 3.80 -3.41 5.74
C ALA A 307 4.89 -2.36 6.02
N ALA A 308 5.84 -2.67 6.91
CA ALA A 308 6.95 -1.78 7.25
C ALA A 308 7.93 -1.55 6.09
N GLU A 309 8.16 -2.55 5.22
CA GLU A 309 8.93 -2.39 3.98
C GLU A 309 8.32 -1.35 3.04
N ASP A 310 6.99 -1.22 3.03
CA ASP A 310 6.24 -0.21 2.29
C ASP A 310 6.06 1.11 3.08
N GLY A 311 6.76 1.24 4.22
CA GLY A 311 6.75 2.43 5.09
C GLY A 311 5.52 2.55 5.98
N VAL A 312 4.75 1.48 6.16
CA VAL A 312 3.55 1.44 7.01
C VAL A 312 3.89 0.76 8.33
N HIS A 313 3.98 1.56 9.38
CA HIS A 313 4.19 1.05 10.72
C HIS A 313 2.85 0.66 11.36
N ILE A 314 2.76 -0.60 11.78
CA ILE A 314 1.66 -1.20 12.50
C ILE A 314 2.26 -1.92 13.69
N GLY A 315 1.65 -1.78 14.84
CA GLY A 315 2.04 -2.49 16.04
C GLY A 315 1.16 -2.09 17.20
N LYS A 316 1.40 -2.76 18.33
CA LYS A 316 0.68 -2.48 19.57
C LYS A 316 0.80 -0.99 19.87
N PRO A 317 -0.32 -0.33 20.20
CA PRO A 317 -0.24 0.99 20.80
C PRO A 317 0.72 0.89 21.99
N PRO A 318 1.65 1.85 22.16
CA PRO A 318 2.47 1.87 23.36
C PRO A 318 1.55 1.81 24.57
N VAL A 319 1.92 1.03 25.59
CA VAL A 319 1.17 1.00 26.85
C VAL A 319 1.01 2.45 27.28
N ARG A 320 -0.22 2.97 27.20
CA ARG A 320 -0.50 4.34 27.59
C ARG A 320 -0.36 4.35 29.11
N ASP A 321 0.79 4.77 29.59
CA ASP A 321 0.94 5.04 31.02
C ASP A 321 -0.05 6.15 31.42
N ALA A 322 -0.30 6.27 32.73
CA ALA A 322 -1.24 7.27 33.24
C ALA A 322 -0.89 8.69 32.75
N THR A 323 0.39 8.97 32.47
CA THR A 323 0.91 10.24 31.97
C THR A 323 0.49 10.49 30.51
N ALA A 324 0.51 9.48 29.64
CA ALA A 324 0.04 9.58 28.26
C ALA A 324 -1.48 9.80 28.18
N LEU A 325 -2.26 9.20 29.09
CA LEU A 325 -3.70 9.43 29.22
C LEU A 325 -4.00 10.84 29.76
N LEU A 326 -3.25 11.31 30.76
CA LEU A 326 -3.33 12.67 31.29
C LEU A 326 -3.01 13.73 30.22
N ALA A 327 -2.02 13.49 29.35
CA ALA A 327 -1.66 14.41 28.26
C ALA A 327 -2.78 14.61 27.23
N LEU A 328 -3.62 13.59 26.99
CA LEU A 328 -4.79 13.70 26.12
C LEU A 328 -5.93 14.52 26.76
N LEU A 329 -6.02 14.50 28.09
CA LEU A 329 -7.01 15.28 28.86
C LEU A 329 -6.62 16.76 28.99
N ILE A 330 -5.33 17.09 28.83
CA ILE A 330 -4.82 18.47 28.93
C ILE A 330 -5.10 19.29 27.65
N GLN A 331 -5.51 18.66 26.52
CA GLN A 331 -5.79 19.38 25.28
C GLN A 331 -7.15 20.10 25.22
N ASN A 332 -7.95 20.07 26.29
CA ASN A 332 -9.11 20.96 26.41
C ASN A 332 -8.93 21.96 27.56
N PRO A 333 -8.35 23.12 27.25
CA PRO A 333 -8.78 24.35 27.86
C PRO A 333 -9.10 25.34 26.73
N ASP A 334 -10.35 25.33 26.26
CA ASP A 334 -10.91 26.54 25.65
C ASP A 334 -11.25 27.54 26.77
N PRO A 335 -11.26 28.82 26.41
CA PRO A 335 -12.52 29.55 26.40
C PRO A 335 -13.07 29.79 25.00
#